data_AF-A0A9D2VLL0-F1
#
_entry.id   AF-A0A9D2VLL0-F1
#
_cell.length_a   1.000
_cell.length_b   1.000
_cell.length_c   1.000
_cell.angle_alpha   90.00
_cell.angle_beta   90.00
_cell.angle_gamma   90.00
#
_symmetry.space_group_name_H-M   'P 1'
#
loop_
_entity.id
_entity.type
_entity.pdbx_description
1 polymer ?
#
loop_
_entity_poly.entity_id
_entity_poly.type
_entity_poly.pdbx_seq_one_letter_code
_entity_poly.pdbx_strand_id
1 'polypeptide(L)'
;MGIRTGSKAVELMVEAGDFAGVRVSQGEGSYEVRAKKVVFACGGFAQNEDMVGELAGGVAGECIPFCSADSTGGAFALTESLGGVSVGKGAFTYWRDLFGLGALGRRERRPLPFPRLLLRWRWRALAFELH
;
A
#
# COMPACT_ATOMS: atom_id res chain seq x y z
N MET A 1 13.58 -22.25 -6.67
CA MET A 1 12.54 -21.22 -6.41
C MET A 1 11.37 -21.51 -7.33
N GLY A 2 10.17 -21.73 -6.80
CA GLY A 2 8.97 -21.94 -7.61
C GLY A 2 8.19 -20.63 -7.72
N ILE A 3 7.93 -20.15 -8.93
CA ILE A 3 7.10 -18.98 -9.19
C ILE A 3 5.76 -19.47 -9.75
N ARG A 4 4.65 -19.01 -9.18
CA ARG A 4 3.30 -19.32 -9.64
C ARG A 4 2.63 -18.04 -10.13
N THR A 5 2.42 -17.92 -11.43
CA THR A 5 1.71 -16.80 -12.05
C THR A 5 0.22 -17.10 -12.16
N GLY A 6 -0.61 -16.06 -12.37
CA GLY A 6 -2.08 -16.20 -12.40
C GLY A 6 -2.68 -16.71 -11.09
N SER A 7 -1.94 -16.58 -9.99
CA SER A 7 -2.29 -17.04 -8.65
C SER A 7 -2.46 -15.83 -7.74
N LYS A 8 -3.63 -15.69 -7.11
CA LYS A 8 -3.94 -14.59 -6.19
C LYS A 8 -4.15 -15.14 -4.78
N ALA A 9 -3.37 -14.67 -3.80
CA ALA A 9 -3.68 -14.94 -2.40
C ALA A 9 -4.97 -14.21 -2.02
N VAL A 10 -5.94 -14.93 -1.46
CA VAL A 10 -7.27 -14.40 -1.14
C VAL A 10 -7.59 -14.47 0.34
N GLU A 11 -6.89 -15.30 1.11
CA GLU A 11 -7.13 -15.47 2.54
C GLU A 11 -5.86 -15.88 3.26
N LEU A 12 -5.68 -15.38 4.49
CA LEU A 12 -4.65 -15.82 5.40
C LEU A 12 -5.19 -16.93 6.30
N MET A 13 -4.48 -18.05 6.35
CA MET A 13 -4.83 -19.15 7.22
C MET A 13 -4.15 -18.93 8.57
N VAL A 14 -4.95 -18.91 9.64
CA VAL A 14 -4.47 -18.79 11.03
C VAL A 14 -4.95 -20.02 11.80
N GLU A 15 -4.01 -20.75 12.40
CA GLU A 15 -4.29 -21.93 13.22
C GLU A 15 -3.60 -21.74 14.58
N ALA A 16 -4.34 -22.01 15.67
CA ALA A 16 -3.83 -21.87 17.04
C ALA A 16 -3.16 -20.51 17.36
N GLY A 17 -3.60 -19.44 16.69
CA GLY A 17 -3.09 -18.07 16.91
C GLY A 17 -1.79 -17.73 16.16
N ASP A 18 -1.26 -18.61 15.31
CA ASP A 18 -0.13 -18.31 14.42
C ASP A 18 -0.52 -18.53 12.94
N PHE A 19 0.27 -17.95 12.04
CA PHE A 19 0.08 -18.13 10.60
C PHE A 19 0.36 -19.57 10.18
N ALA A 20 -0.61 -20.16 9.49
CA ALA A 20 -0.55 -21.52 8.94
C ALA A 20 -0.33 -21.53 7.42
N GLY A 21 -0.57 -20.41 6.73
CA GLY A 21 -0.40 -20.33 5.28
C GLY A 21 -1.30 -19.31 4.60
N VAL A 22 -1.54 -19.52 3.31
CA VAL A 22 -2.45 -18.72 2.49
C VAL A 22 -3.34 -19.61 1.63
N ARG A 23 -4.60 -19.20 1.45
CA ARG A 23 -5.45 -19.73 0.39
C ARG A 23 -5.24 -18.89 -0.86
N VAL A 24 -5.06 -19.58 -1.98
CA VAL A 24 -4.77 -19.00 -3.28
C VAL A 24 -5.88 -19.36 -4.24
N SER A 25 -6.40 -18.37 -4.96
CA SER A 25 -7.30 -18.55 -6.10
C SER A 25 -6.48 -18.57 -7.39
N GLN A 26 -6.79 -19.50 -8.29
CA GLN A 26 -6.17 -19.63 -9.61
C GLN A 26 -7.20 -20.14 -10.62
N GLY A 27 -7.53 -19.31 -11.60
CA GLY A 27 -8.63 -19.61 -12.55
C GLY A 27 -9.94 -19.81 -11.80
N GLU A 28 -10.65 -20.90 -12.09
CA GLU A 28 -11.90 -21.28 -11.41
C GLU A 28 -11.67 -22.03 -10.08
N GLY A 29 -10.41 -22.36 -9.76
CA GLY A 29 -10.06 -23.16 -8.60
C GLY A 29 -9.45 -22.36 -7.45
N SER A 30 -9.28 -23.05 -6.32
CA SER A 30 -8.47 -22.57 -5.20
C SER A 30 -7.63 -23.71 -4.61
N TYR A 31 -6.50 -23.36 -4.01
CA TYR A 31 -5.63 -24.29 -3.29
C TYR A 31 -4.97 -23.60 -2.10
N GLU A 32 -4.47 -24.41 -1.16
CA GLU A 32 -3.82 -23.92 0.04
C GLU A 32 -2.31 -24.08 -0.06
N VAL A 33 -1.59 -23.09 0.46
CA VAL A 33 -0.13 -23.13 0.60
C VAL A 33 0.19 -23.00 2.08
N ARG A 34 0.58 -24.11 2.70
CA ARG A 34 0.99 -24.13 4.11
C ARG A 34 2.39 -23.58 4.28
N ALA A 35 2.56 -22.61 5.17
CA ALA A 35 3.83 -21.98 5.46
C ALA A 35 3.85 -21.43 6.90
N LYS A 36 5.00 -21.54 7.57
CA LYS A 36 5.18 -21.02 8.94
C LYS A 36 5.20 -19.48 8.99
N LYS A 37 5.55 -18.84 7.86
CA LYS A 37 5.70 -17.39 7.73
C LYS A 37 5.25 -16.98 6.33
N VAL A 38 4.61 -15.82 6.26
CA VAL A 38 4.10 -15.21 5.02
C VAL A 38 4.68 -13.80 4.92
N VAL A 39 5.23 -13.46 3.77
CA VAL A 39 5.78 -12.13 3.49
C VAL A 39 4.93 -11.47 2.43
N PHE A 40 4.38 -10.29 2.72
CA PHE A 40 3.62 -9.51 1.76
C PHE A 40 4.57 -8.63 0.94
N ALA A 41 4.48 -8.77 -0.37
CA ALA A 41 5.20 -7.95 -1.35
C ALA A 41 4.24 -7.51 -2.47
N CYS A 42 3.00 -7.15 -2.11
CA CYS A 42 1.88 -6.93 -3.03
C CYS A 42 1.83 -5.53 -3.67
N GLY A 43 2.89 -4.72 -3.53
CA GLY A 43 2.90 -3.35 -4.01
C GLY A 43 1.94 -2.43 -3.23
N GLY A 44 1.50 -1.35 -3.89
CA GLY A 44 0.63 -0.31 -3.31
C GLY A 44 -0.84 -0.44 -3.73
N PHE A 45 -1.59 0.67 -3.60
CA PHE A 45 -3.03 0.76 -3.88
C PHE A 45 -3.39 1.85 -4.90
N ALA A 46 -2.43 2.40 -5.65
CA ALA A 46 -2.67 3.55 -6.53
C ALA A 46 -3.66 3.29 -7.68
N GLN A 47 -3.92 2.02 -8.05
CA GLN A 47 -4.95 1.62 -9.03
C GLN A 47 -6.34 1.43 -8.41
N ASN A 48 -6.48 1.57 -7.08
CA ASN A 48 -7.75 1.45 -6.37
C ASN A 48 -8.25 2.84 -5.98
N GLU A 49 -9.13 3.40 -6.80
CA GLU A 49 -9.62 4.79 -6.64
C GLU A 49 -10.29 5.03 -5.29
N ASP A 50 -11.04 4.05 -4.77
CA ASP A 50 -11.72 4.15 -3.47
C ASP A 50 -10.69 4.27 -2.34
N MET A 51 -9.70 3.37 -2.32
CA MET A 51 -8.62 3.42 -1.32
C MET A 51 -7.79 4.70 -1.45
N VAL A 52 -7.57 5.20 -2.67
CA VAL A 52 -6.87 6.48 -2.89
C VAL A 52 -7.69 7.65 -2.32
N GLY A 53 -9.00 7.66 -2.54
CA GLY A 53 -9.90 8.67 -2.00
C GLY A 53 -9.83 8.71 -0.47
N GLU A 54 -9.96 7.55 0.17
CA GLU A 54 -10.00 7.42 1.63
C GLU A 54 -8.64 7.66 2.30
N LEU A 55 -7.56 7.10 1.74
CA LEU A 55 -6.25 7.05 2.39
C LEU A 55 -5.30 8.17 1.95
N ALA A 56 -5.47 8.71 0.75
CA ALA A 56 -4.59 9.73 0.16
C ALA A 56 -5.26 11.10 -0.03
N GLY A 57 -6.55 11.24 0.25
CA GLY A 57 -7.20 12.55 0.43
C GLY A 57 -7.47 13.33 -0.86
N GLY A 58 -8.26 12.74 -1.77
CA GLY A 58 -8.95 13.51 -2.82
C GLY A 58 -8.23 13.66 -4.16
N VAL A 59 -7.20 12.85 -4.42
CA VAL A 59 -6.56 12.79 -5.76
C VAL A 59 -7.09 11.64 -6.64
N ALA A 60 -8.08 10.90 -6.13
CA ALA A 60 -8.74 9.82 -6.87
C ALA A 60 -9.40 10.36 -8.14
N GLY A 61 -9.14 9.72 -9.29
CA GLY A 61 -9.61 10.17 -10.60
C GLY A 61 -8.92 11.42 -11.18
N GLU A 62 -8.13 12.16 -10.38
CA GLU A 62 -7.43 13.37 -10.83
C GLU A 62 -6.02 13.09 -11.32
N CYS A 63 -5.52 11.86 -11.13
CA CYS A 63 -4.15 11.49 -11.43
C CYS A 63 -4.06 10.13 -12.10
N ILE A 64 -3.18 10.03 -13.10
CA ILE A 64 -2.90 8.78 -13.80
C ILE A 64 -1.87 8.00 -12.96
N PRO A 65 -2.20 6.79 -12.47
CA PRO A 65 -1.28 5.98 -11.69
C PRO A 65 -0.12 5.49 -12.56
N PHE A 66 1.11 5.79 -12.16
CA PHE A 66 2.33 5.28 -12.80
C PHE A 66 2.80 4.00 -12.11
N CYS A 67 1.97 2.96 -12.16
CA CYS A 67 2.25 1.66 -11.58
C CYS A 67 1.54 0.55 -12.38
N SER A 68 1.91 -0.70 -12.12
CA SER A 68 1.24 -1.85 -12.72
C SER A 68 -0.23 -1.93 -12.29
N ALA A 69 -1.05 -2.54 -13.15
CA ALA A 69 -2.51 -2.65 -12.96
C ALA A 69 -2.91 -3.45 -11.69
N ASP A 70 -2.00 -4.25 -11.14
CA ASP A 70 -2.21 -5.06 -9.94
C ASP A 70 -2.00 -4.31 -8.62
N SER A 71 -1.53 -3.04 -8.66
CA SER A 71 -1.32 -2.18 -7.49
C SER A 71 -2.64 -1.67 -6.89
N THR A 72 -3.46 -2.60 -6.42
CA THR A 72 -4.84 -2.39 -5.94
C THR A 72 -4.99 -2.53 -4.43
N GLY A 73 -3.89 -2.66 -3.69
CA GLY A 73 -3.89 -2.74 -2.23
C GLY A 73 -4.05 -4.15 -1.66
N GLY A 74 -3.59 -5.18 -2.38
CA GLY A 74 -3.82 -6.59 -2.01
C GLY A 74 -3.43 -6.97 -0.56
N ALA A 75 -2.37 -6.37 -0.01
CA ALA A 75 -1.96 -6.62 1.38
C ALA A 75 -2.93 -5.99 2.40
N PHE A 76 -3.54 -4.86 2.09
CA PHE A 76 -4.54 -4.22 2.97
C PHE A 76 -5.76 -5.13 3.10
N ALA A 77 -6.30 -5.59 1.97
CA ALA A 77 -7.45 -6.50 1.96
C ALA A 77 -7.18 -7.81 2.71
N LEU A 78 -5.98 -8.37 2.60
CA LEU A 78 -5.62 -9.61 3.29
C LEU A 78 -5.47 -9.45 4.81
N THR A 79 -5.06 -8.27 5.28
CA THR A 79 -4.72 -8.04 6.69
C THR A 79 -5.84 -7.35 7.47
N GLU A 80 -6.83 -6.78 6.80
CA GLU A 80 -7.96 -6.07 7.41
C GLU A 80 -8.73 -6.96 8.40
N SER A 81 -9.05 -8.20 8.00
CA SER A 81 -9.76 -9.17 8.85
C SER A 81 -8.97 -9.61 10.09
N LEU A 82 -7.65 -9.41 10.09
CA LEU A 82 -6.75 -9.71 11.19
C LEU A 82 -6.47 -8.50 12.09
N GLY A 83 -7.13 -7.36 11.83
CA GLY A 83 -6.90 -6.12 12.57
C GLY A 83 -5.58 -5.42 12.19
N GLY A 84 -5.10 -5.63 10.96
CA GLY A 84 -3.92 -4.95 10.44
C GLY A 84 -4.06 -3.43 10.52
N VAL A 85 -3.04 -2.75 11.05
CA VAL A 85 -3.02 -1.29 11.17
C VAL A 85 -2.15 -0.70 10.06
N SER A 86 -2.72 0.19 9.26
CA SER A 86 -1.98 0.95 8.26
C SER A 86 -1.28 2.16 8.91
N VAL A 87 -0.01 2.36 8.60
CA VAL A 87 0.82 3.46 9.12
C VAL A 87 1.44 4.23 7.95
N GLY A 88 1.35 5.56 8.01
CA GLY A 88 1.69 6.46 6.91
C GLY A 88 0.46 6.70 6.01
N LYS A 89 0.12 7.96 5.78
CA LYS A 89 -0.98 8.37 4.89
C LYS A 89 -0.41 9.25 3.78
N GLY A 90 -0.82 8.98 2.54
CA GLY A 90 -0.38 9.71 1.35
C GLY A 90 0.09 8.78 0.24
N ALA A 91 -0.18 9.18 -1.00
CA ALA A 91 0.36 8.56 -2.20
C ALA A 91 1.56 9.39 -2.67
N PHE A 92 2.72 8.75 -2.83
CA PHE A 92 3.99 9.46 -3.02
C PHE A 92 4.25 9.94 -4.45
N THR A 93 3.50 9.45 -5.45
CA THR A 93 3.79 9.78 -6.85
C THR A 93 2.53 9.78 -7.70
N TYR A 94 1.96 10.96 -7.89
CA TYR A 94 1.05 11.22 -8.99
C TYR A 94 1.65 12.27 -9.93
N TRP A 95 1.40 12.12 -11.23
CA TRP A 95 2.01 12.95 -12.29
C TRP A 95 1.76 14.46 -12.11
N ARG A 96 0.65 14.82 -11.44
CA ARG A 96 0.31 16.21 -11.08
C ARG A 96 1.32 16.84 -10.10
N ASP A 97 1.90 16.05 -9.21
CA ASP A 97 2.81 16.53 -8.16
C ASP A 97 4.24 16.70 -8.70
N LEU A 98 4.62 15.95 -9.73
CA LEU A 98 5.97 16.00 -10.31
C LEU A 98 6.22 17.24 -11.19
N PHE A 99 5.17 17.80 -11.80
CA PHE A 99 5.28 18.96 -12.72
C PHE A 99 4.47 20.19 -12.30
N GLY A 100 3.88 20.21 -11.10
CA GLY A 100 3.24 21.42 -10.55
C GLY A 100 2.00 21.92 -11.31
N LEU A 101 1.40 21.10 -12.19
CA LEU A 101 0.21 21.46 -12.96
C LEU A 101 -1.06 21.60 -12.10
N GLY A 102 -1.02 21.18 -10.83
CA GLY A 102 -2.08 21.44 -9.84
C GLY A 102 -2.14 22.90 -9.34
N ALA A 103 -1.13 23.73 -9.61
CA ALA A 103 -1.07 25.11 -9.10
C ALA A 103 -1.87 26.14 -9.92
N LEU A 104 -2.52 25.76 -11.03
CA LEU A 104 -3.21 26.73 -11.90
C LEU A 104 -4.71 26.93 -11.61
N GLY A 105 -5.31 26.14 -10.72
CA GLY A 105 -6.75 26.18 -10.45
C GLY A 105 -7.09 26.60 -9.01
N ARG A 106 -7.26 27.90 -8.77
CA ARG A 106 -7.78 28.52 -7.53
C ARG A 106 -6.98 28.22 -6.24
N ARG A 107 -6.01 29.09 -5.92
CA ARG A 107 -6.06 29.91 -4.69
C ARG A 107 -4.91 30.92 -4.65
N GLU A 108 -5.28 32.05 -4.08
CA GLU A 108 -4.48 33.19 -3.66
C GLU A 108 -3.04 32.85 -3.24
N ARG A 109 -2.10 33.59 -3.81
CA ARG A 109 -0.65 33.45 -3.62
C ARG A 109 -0.29 33.57 -2.13
N ARG A 110 0.07 32.46 -1.49
CA ARG A 110 1.08 32.49 -0.43
C ARG A 110 2.26 31.66 -0.89
N PRO A 111 3.46 32.25 -1.03
CA PRO A 111 4.63 31.49 -1.44
C PRO A 111 4.98 30.49 -0.34
N LEU A 112 5.00 29.21 -0.69
CA LEU A 112 5.60 28.16 0.13
C LEU A 112 7.13 28.35 0.09
N PRO A 113 7.82 28.48 1.23
CA PRO A 113 9.28 28.50 1.24
C PRO A 113 9.82 27.07 1.10
N PHE A 114 10.54 26.79 0.02
CA PHE A 114 11.44 25.62 -0.14
C PHE A 114 12.77 26.12 -0.76
N PRO A 115 13.95 25.55 -0.43
CA PRO A 115 14.31 24.59 0.62
C PRO A 115 15.44 25.08 1.54
N ARG A 116 15.27 24.96 2.86
CA ARG A 116 16.40 24.89 3.83
C ARG A 116 16.07 23.90 4.93
N LEU A 117 15.94 22.61 4.60
CA LEU A 117 15.97 21.53 5.59
C LEU A 117 16.38 20.19 4.96
N LEU A 118 17.42 20.24 4.12
CA LEU A 118 18.37 19.14 4.02
C LEU A 118 19.23 19.18 5.30
N LEU A 119 19.42 18.03 5.95
CA LEU A 119 20.11 17.81 7.23
C LEU A 119 19.33 18.14 8.51
N ARG A 120 18.29 17.36 8.86
CA ARG A 120 18.04 17.02 10.28
C ARG A 120 17.03 15.90 10.55
N TRP A 121 17.13 14.72 9.92
CA TRP A 121 16.45 13.54 10.47
C TRP A 121 17.44 12.38 10.61
N ARG A 122 17.97 12.35 11.83
CA ARG A 122 18.90 11.42 12.43
C ARG A 122 18.06 10.26 12.98
N TRP A 123 18.52 9.05 12.68
CA TRP A 123 18.08 7.76 13.18
C TRP A 123 17.34 7.79 14.53
N ARG A 124 16.11 7.26 14.55
CA ARG A 124 15.53 6.59 15.73
C ARG A 124 14.79 5.35 15.27
N ALA A 125 15.49 4.22 15.36
CA ALA A 125 14.86 2.94 15.60
C ALA A 125 14.07 3.05 16.91
N LEU A 126 12.79 2.65 16.89
CA LEU A 126 12.05 2.40 18.11
C LEU A 126 11.78 0.90 18.17
N ALA A 127 12.52 0.26 19.07
CA ALA A 127 12.26 -1.09 19.53
C ALA A 127 10.90 -1.14 20.23
N PHE A 128 10.12 -2.17 19.94
CA PHE A 128 9.00 -2.59 20.79
C PHE A 128 9.56 -3.63 21.77
N GLU A 129 9.58 -3.29 23.06
CA GLU A 129 9.88 -4.21 24.15
C GLU A 129 8.62 -4.95 24.60
N LEU A 130 8.86 -6.18 25.03
CA LEU A 130 7.95 -7.12 25.67
C LEU A 130 7.46 -6.59 27.02
N HIS A 131 6.18 -6.83 27.32
CA HIS A 131 5.72 -7.31 28.64
C HIS A 131 4.46 -8.16 28.46
#